data_AF-A0A7W4HQF0-F1
#
_entry.id   AF-A0A7W4HQF0-F1
#
_cell.length_a   1.000
_cell.length_b   1.000
_cell.length_c   1.000
_cell.angle_alpha   90.00
_cell.angle_beta   90.00
_cell.angle_gamma   90.00
#
_symmetry.space_group_name_H-M   'P 1'
#
loop_
_entity.id
_entity.type
_entity.pdbx_description
1 polymer ?
#
loop_
_entity_poly.entity_id
_entity_poly.type
_entity_poly.pdbx_seq_one_letter_code
_entity_poly.pdbx_strand_id
1 'polypeptide(L)'
;MPNLPIQKLRYQLRYRYPTRQIASIVAVVAIVLWFIWGSVVAMQKNYSLRANVAAKKRERSLVELQMKTLEYEQAYLKSDEYRKLAVRERLGKGDPGEKVVILPANSPQASAQDSPAERVTAAPPAPEPSNFSQWLTFLLGGNANQ
;
A
#
# COMPACT_ATOMS: atom_id res chain seq x y z
N MET A 1 -49.49 -25.61 -6.29
CA MET A 1 -49.77 -24.95 -7.58
C MET A 1 -48.49 -24.95 -8.40
N PRO A 2 -48.34 -25.77 -9.45
CA PRO A 2 -47.05 -25.93 -10.14
C PRO A 2 -46.89 -24.91 -11.28
N ASN A 3 -45.70 -24.31 -11.36
CA ASN A 3 -45.34 -23.24 -12.29
C ASN A 3 -45.37 -23.72 -13.76
N LEU A 4 -46.33 -23.20 -14.54
CA LEU A 4 -46.62 -23.57 -15.93
C LEU A 4 -45.83 -22.84 -17.06
N PRO A 5 -44.82 -21.95 -16.87
CA PRO A 5 -44.25 -21.22 -18.01
C PRO A 5 -43.18 -22.02 -18.79
N ILE A 6 -42.44 -22.92 -18.14
CA ILE A 6 -41.28 -23.60 -18.73
C ILE A 6 -41.70 -24.63 -19.79
N GLN A 7 -42.80 -25.36 -19.53
CA GLN A 7 -43.30 -26.38 -20.46
C GLN A 7 -43.85 -25.75 -21.75
N LYS A 8 -44.54 -24.60 -21.63
CA LYS A 8 -45.08 -23.85 -22.78
C LYS A 8 -43.96 -23.26 -23.63
N LEU A 9 -42.92 -22.71 -22.99
CA LEU A 9 -41.73 -22.20 -23.68
C LEU A 9 -41.05 -23.29 -24.50
N ARG A 10 -40.90 -24.50 -23.91
CA ARG A 10 -40.29 -25.66 -24.57
C ARG A 10 -41.10 -26.15 -25.77
N TYR A 11 -42.43 -26.15 -25.66
CA TYR A 11 -43.33 -26.55 -26.75
C TYR A 11 -43.30 -25.54 -27.91
N GLN A 12 -43.35 -24.24 -27.59
CA GLN A 12 -43.27 -23.17 -28.60
C GLN A 12 -41.93 -23.16 -29.33
N LEU A 13 -40.80 -23.38 -28.64
CA LEU A 13 -39.49 -23.53 -29.29
C LEU A 13 -39.43 -24.74 -30.23
N ARG A 14 -40.02 -25.88 -29.82
CA ARG A 14 -39.98 -27.14 -30.57
C ARG A 14 -40.83 -27.12 -31.85
N TYR A 15 -41.91 -26.35 -31.87
CA TYR A 15 -42.85 -26.32 -33.01
C TYR A 15 -42.65 -25.12 -33.94
N ARG A 16 -42.06 -24.01 -33.46
CA ARG A 16 -41.89 -22.76 -34.22
C ARG A 16 -40.59 -22.72 -35.05
N TYR A 17 -39.56 -23.47 -34.66
CA TYR A 17 -38.23 -23.41 -35.28
C TYR A 17 -37.73 -24.80 -35.67
N PRO A 18 -37.11 -24.97 -36.86
CA PRO A 18 -36.54 -26.25 -37.25
C PRO A 18 -35.38 -26.57 -36.31
N THR A 19 -35.46 -27.72 -35.63
CA THR A 19 -34.53 -28.17 -34.58
C THR A 19 -33.05 -28.09 -35.00
N ARG A 20 -32.78 -28.18 -36.31
CA ARG A 20 -31.44 -28.08 -36.91
C ARG A 20 -30.81 -26.69 -36.77
N GLN A 21 -31.56 -25.61 -36.96
CA GLN A 21 -31.04 -24.23 -36.87
C GLN A 21 -30.79 -23.82 -35.42
N ILE A 22 -31.66 -24.23 -34.49
CA ILE A 22 -31.44 -24.01 -33.05
C ILE A 22 -30.21 -24.81 -32.59
N ALA A 23 -30.06 -26.06 -33.02
CA ALA A 23 -28.92 -26.88 -32.65
C ALA A 23 -27.58 -26.25 -33.09
N SER A 24 -27.50 -25.68 -34.30
CA SER A 24 -26.29 -24.97 -34.74
C SER A 24 -26.00 -23.72 -33.93
N ILE A 25 -27.02 -22.94 -33.56
CA ILE A 25 -26.83 -21.74 -32.71
C ILE A 25 -26.31 -22.14 -31.33
N VAL A 26 -26.91 -23.17 -30.72
CA VAL A 26 -26.47 -23.69 -29.41
C VAL A 26 -25.04 -24.20 -29.47
N ALA A 27 -24.65 -24.90 -30.54
CA ALA A 27 -23.29 -25.38 -30.72
C ALA A 27 -22.27 -24.22 -30.82
N VAL A 28 -22.57 -23.18 -31.60
CA VAL A 28 -21.71 -22.00 -31.71
C VAL A 28 -21.58 -21.27 -30.37
N VAL A 29 -22.69 -21.09 -29.65
CA VAL A 29 -22.66 -20.46 -28.31
C VAL A 29 -21.82 -21.28 -27.33
N ALA A 30 -21.94 -22.62 -27.35
CA ALA A 30 -21.15 -23.49 -26.49
C ALA A 30 -19.63 -23.37 -26.80
N ILE A 31 -19.26 -23.30 -28.07
CA ILE A 31 -17.87 -23.11 -28.49
C ILE A 31 -17.35 -21.75 -28.00
N VAL A 32 -18.11 -20.67 -28.18
CA VAL A 32 -17.72 -19.34 -27.71
C VAL A 32 -17.52 -19.31 -26.19
N LEU A 33 -18.44 -19.90 -25.42
CA LEU A 33 -18.31 -20.01 -23.96
C LEU A 33 -17.09 -20.83 -23.55
N TRP A 34 -16.78 -21.90 -24.28
CA TRP A 34 -15.59 -22.71 -24.02
C TRP A 34 -14.30 -21.93 -24.26
N PHE A 35 -14.25 -21.13 -25.32
CA PHE A 35 -13.12 -20.23 -25.60
C PHE A 35 -12.96 -19.14 -24.53
N ILE A 36 -14.07 -18.51 -24.10
CA ILE A 36 -14.04 -17.50 -23.03
C ILE A 36 -13.49 -18.11 -21.74
N TRP A 37 -13.92 -19.32 -21.37
CA TRP A 37 -13.43 -20.00 -20.18
C TRP A 37 -11.93 -20.30 -20.25
N GLY A 38 -11.46 -20.81 -21.39
CA GLY A 38 -10.03 -21.07 -21.61
C GLY A 38 -9.17 -19.79 -21.55
N SER A 39 -9.68 -18.68 -22.10
CA SER A 39 -8.99 -17.38 -22.09
C SER A 39 -8.86 -16.79 -20.68
N VAL A 40 -9.89 -16.92 -19.84
CA VAL A 40 -9.85 -16.43 -18.45
C VAL A 40 -8.81 -17.20 -17.63
N VAL A 41 -8.74 -18.53 -17.78
CA VAL A 41 -7.74 -19.36 -17.07
C VAL A 41 -6.31 -19.01 -17.50
N ALA A 42 -6.08 -18.78 -18.79
CA ALA A 42 -4.79 -18.37 -19.32
C ALA A 42 -4.36 -16.98 -18.77
N MET A 43 -5.30 -16.04 -18.67
CA MET A 43 -5.06 -14.72 -18.10
C MET A 43 -4.73 -14.80 -16.60
N GLN A 44 -5.48 -15.58 -15.83
CA GLN A 44 -5.23 -15.76 -14.38
C GLN A 44 -3.83 -16.30 -14.08
N LYS A 45 -3.33 -17.25 -14.88
CA LYS A 45 -1.98 -17.81 -14.71
C LYS A 45 -0.87 -16.77 -14.93
N ASN A 46 -1.07 -15.82 -15.84
CA ASN A 46 -0.09 -14.77 -16.10
C ASN A 46 -0.11 -13.70 -15.00
N TYR A 47 -1.29 -13.33 -14.51
CA TYR A 47 -1.45 -12.36 -13.43
C TYR A 47 -0.89 -12.84 -12.09
N SER A 48 -1.15 -14.10 -11.71
CA SER A 48 -0.61 -14.65 -10.46
C SER A 48 0.92 -14.71 -10.49
N LEU A 49 1.52 -15.06 -11.63
CA LEU A 49 2.96 -15.05 -11.80
C LEU A 49 3.54 -13.63 -11.67
N ARG A 50 2.91 -12.64 -12.31
CA ARG A 50 3.32 -11.23 -12.20
C ARG A 50 3.18 -10.69 -10.79
N ALA A 51 2.10 -11.04 -10.08
CA ALA A 51 1.88 -10.63 -8.70
C ALA A 51 2.95 -11.20 -7.76
N ASN A 52 3.29 -12.49 -7.91
CA ASN A 52 4.34 -13.13 -7.12
C ASN A 52 5.72 -12.52 -7.40
N VAL A 53 6.04 -12.23 -8.67
CA VAL A 53 7.29 -11.54 -9.04
C VAL A 53 7.34 -10.13 -8.45
N ALA A 54 6.24 -9.38 -8.51
CA ALA A 54 6.17 -8.04 -7.93
C ALA A 54 6.36 -8.07 -6.41
N ALA A 55 5.72 -9.03 -5.71
CA ALA A 55 5.88 -9.21 -4.28
C ALA A 55 7.34 -9.50 -3.90
N LYS A 56 7.97 -10.49 -4.56
CA LYS A 56 9.38 -10.84 -4.34
C LYS A 56 10.34 -9.69 -4.65
N LYS A 57 10.06 -8.88 -5.68
CA LYS A 57 10.86 -7.69 -5.99
C LYS A 57 10.78 -6.64 -4.87
N ARG A 58 9.59 -6.40 -4.32
CA ARG A 58 9.42 -5.48 -3.18
C ARG A 58 10.17 -5.97 -1.95
N GLU A 59 10.03 -7.26 -1.63
CA GLU A 59 10.74 -7.87 -0.50
C GLU A 59 12.26 -7.75 -0.65
N ARG A 60 12.80 -8.03 -1.84
CA ARG A 60 14.22 -7.81 -2.14
C ARG A 60 14.64 -6.36 -1.94
N SER A 61 13.87 -5.40 -2.44
CA SER A 61 14.21 -3.98 -2.30
C SER A 61 14.19 -3.52 -0.83
N LEU A 62 13.29 -4.06 -0.01
CA LEU A 62 13.25 -3.76 1.42
C LEU A 62 14.49 -4.29 2.14
N VAL A 63 14.86 -5.55 1.86
CA VAL A 63 16.06 -6.16 2.44
C VAL A 63 17.33 -5.44 1.97
N GLU A 64 17.41 -5.06 0.70
CA GLU A 64 18.55 -4.30 0.18
C GLU A 64 18.67 -2.91 0.83
N LEU A 65 17.53 -2.25 1.07
CA LEU A 65 17.52 -0.97 1.78
C LEU A 65 17.96 -1.12 3.23
N GLN A 66 17.46 -2.14 3.94
CA GLN A 66 17.87 -2.45 5.31
C GLN A 66 19.37 -2.74 5.40
N MET A 67 19.90 -3.51 4.47
CA MET A 67 21.33 -3.79 4.37
C MET A 67 22.15 -2.50 4.19
N LYS A 68 21.74 -1.63 3.26
CA LYS A 68 22.42 -0.34 3.04
C LYS A 68 22.36 0.54 4.29
N THR A 69 21.20 0.64 4.94
CA THR A 69 21.07 1.39 6.20
C THR A 69 22.02 0.87 7.27
N LEU A 70 22.07 -0.45 7.46
CA LEU A 70 22.95 -1.08 8.45
C LEU A 70 24.44 -0.88 8.12
N GLU A 71 24.79 -0.92 6.83
CA GLU A 71 26.14 -0.62 6.35
C GLU A 71 26.53 0.84 6.66
N TYR A 72 25.62 1.79 6.39
CA TYR A 72 25.84 3.20 6.73
C TYR A 72 25.97 3.43 8.23
N GLU A 73 25.13 2.81 9.05
CA GLU A 73 25.22 2.89 10.51
C GLU A 73 26.56 2.35 10.99
N GLN A 74 26.98 1.20 10.49
CA GLN A 74 28.28 0.63 10.86
C GLN A 74 29.43 1.53 10.42
N ALA A 75 29.37 2.11 9.23
CA ALA A 75 30.38 3.05 8.73
C ALA A 75 30.43 4.33 9.59
N TYR A 76 29.28 4.87 9.97
CA TYR A 76 29.17 6.03 10.87
C TYR A 76 29.79 5.73 12.23
N LEU A 77 29.48 4.58 12.85
CA LEU A 77 30.04 4.18 14.14
C LEU A 77 31.57 3.96 14.08
N LYS A 78 32.11 3.60 12.92
CA LYS A 78 33.56 3.46 12.69
C LYS A 78 34.24 4.79 12.36
N SER A 79 33.47 5.84 12.04
CA SER A 79 34.02 7.13 11.63
C SER A 79 34.75 7.84 12.77
N ASP A 80 35.71 8.68 12.40
CA ASP A 80 36.45 9.50 13.36
C ASP A 80 35.55 10.50 14.08
N GLU A 81 34.53 11.02 13.40
CA GLU A 81 33.57 11.96 13.97
C GLU A 81 32.76 11.33 15.10
N TYR A 82 32.26 10.10 14.89
CA TYR A 82 31.59 9.36 15.96
C TYR A 82 32.53 9.08 17.13
N ARG A 83 33.78 8.68 16.84
CA ARG A 83 34.79 8.45 17.89
C ARG A 83 35.07 9.71 18.71
N LYS A 84 35.23 10.87 18.07
CA LYS A 84 35.41 12.16 18.75
C LYS A 84 34.20 12.50 19.61
N LEU A 85 32.98 12.36 19.07
CA LEU A 85 31.75 12.63 19.81
C LEU A 85 31.61 11.72 21.04
N ALA A 86 31.84 10.42 20.88
CA ALA A 86 31.77 9.45 21.96
C ALA A 86 32.83 9.73 23.06
N VAL A 87 34.03 10.17 22.68
CA VAL A 87 35.07 10.60 23.63
C VAL A 87 34.64 11.86 24.37
N ARG A 88 34.06 12.85 23.68
CA ARG A 88 33.55 14.09 24.28
C ARG A 88 32.44 13.79 25.29
N GLU A 89 31.51 12.91 24.95
CA GLU A 89 30.41 12.49 25.83
C GLU A 89 30.90 11.74 27.07
N ARG A 90 31.85 10.81 26.91
CA ARG A 90 32.35 9.97 28.02
C ARG A 90 33.35 10.68 28.92
N LEU A 91 34.25 11.48 28.35
CA LEU A 91 35.33 12.13 29.10
C LEU A 91 34.98 13.56 29.51
N GLY A 92 33.93 14.16 28.91
CA GLY A 92 33.57 15.56 29.13
C GLY A 92 34.68 16.52 28.68
N LYS A 93 35.52 16.11 27.73
CA LYS A 93 36.67 16.90 27.23
C LYS A 93 36.48 17.23 25.75
N GLY A 94 36.63 18.51 25.41
CA GLY A 94 36.66 18.99 24.03
C GLY A 94 38.02 18.78 23.36
N ASP A 95 38.08 19.02 22.06
CA ASP A 95 39.34 19.00 21.31
C ASP A 95 40.23 20.21 21.68
N PRO A 96 41.54 20.20 21.35
CA PRO A 96 42.43 21.32 21.63
C PRO A 96 41.89 22.64 21.05
N GLY A 97 41.62 23.62 21.93
CA GLY A 97 41.04 24.92 21.57
C GLY A 97 39.54 25.06 21.82
N GLU A 98 38.83 23.98 22.14
CA GLU A 98 37.42 24.02 22.55
C GLU A 98 37.27 24.14 24.07
N LYS A 99 36.27 24.91 24.53
CA LYS A 99 35.95 25.08 25.96
C LYS A 99 34.63 24.41 26.29
N VAL A 100 34.66 23.49 27.25
CA VAL A 100 33.45 22.86 27.79
C VAL A 100 32.78 23.81 28.79
N VAL A 101 31.49 24.12 28.57
CA VAL A 101 30.69 24.98 29.44
C VAL A 101 29.71 24.10 30.21
N ILE A 102 29.82 24.10 31.54
CA ILE A 102 28.86 23.45 32.42
C ILE A 102 27.76 24.47 32.71
N LEU A 103 26.54 24.21 32.24
CA LEU A 103 25.40 25.07 32.50
C LEU A 103 24.76 24.72 33.86
N PRO A 104 24.26 25.73 34.61
CA PRO A 104 23.41 25.47 35.78
C PRO A 104 22.10 24.79 35.33
N ALA A 105 21.38 24.19 36.28
CA ALA A 105 20.09 23.57 36.01
C ALA A 105 19.16 24.54 35.25
N ASN A 106 18.54 24.06 34.17
CA ASN A 106 17.64 24.86 33.34
C ASN A 106 16.48 25.40 34.19
N SER A 107 16.03 26.62 33.87
CA SER A 107 14.87 27.20 34.55
C SER A 107 13.63 26.33 34.33
N PRO A 108 12.65 26.33 35.25
CA PRO A 108 11.42 25.55 35.09
C PRO A 108 10.66 25.93 33.81
N GLN A 109 10.79 27.16 33.30
CA GLN A 109 10.20 27.55 32.03
C GLN A 109 10.91 26.91 30.82
N ALA A 110 12.24 26.79 30.84
CA ALA A 110 13.00 26.14 29.75
C ALA A 110 12.75 24.62 29.72
N SER A 111 12.64 23.98 30.90
CA SER A 111 12.33 22.55 31.01
C SER A 111 10.88 22.21 30.62
N ALA A 112 9.95 23.14 30.77
CA ALA A 112 8.58 22.99 30.27
C ALA A 112 8.54 22.92 28.73
N GLN A 113 9.31 23.77 28.05
CA GLN A 113 9.40 23.82 26.58
C GLN A 113 10.02 22.57 25.95
N ASP A 114 10.88 21.86 26.69
CA ASP A 114 11.46 20.58 26.26
C ASP A 114 10.54 19.37 26.53
N SER A 115 9.39 19.58 27.19
CA SER A 115 8.42 18.52 27.40
C SER A 115 7.76 18.13 26.06
N PRO A 116 7.71 16.83 25.72
CA PRO A 116 7.07 16.35 24.49
C PRO A 116 5.61 16.80 24.35
N ALA A 117 4.95 17.11 25.48
CA ALA A 117 3.58 17.60 25.53
C ALA A 117 3.39 18.96 24.83
N GLU A 118 4.41 19.83 24.80
CA GLU A 118 4.30 21.16 24.17
C GLU A 118 4.60 21.13 22.66
N ARG A 119 5.41 20.16 22.19
CA ARG A 119 5.63 19.91 20.74
C ARG A 119 4.37 19.41 20.02
N VAL A 120 3.32 19.03 20.76
CA VAL A 120 2.06 18.48 20.24
C VAL A 120 0.93 19.52 20.21
N THR A 121 1.18 20.80 20.52
CA THR A 121 0.17 21.86 20.34
C THR A 121 -0.07 22.28 18.88
N ALA A 122 0.36 21.46 17.91
CA ALA A 122 -0.33 21.44 16.63
C ALA A 122 -1.75 20.94 16.88
N ALA A 123 -2.74 21.79 16.60
CA ALA A 123 -4.16 21.49 16.73
C ALA A 123 -4.46 20.04 16.31
N PRO A 124 -5.33 19.31 17.03
CA PRO A 124 -5.64 17.92 16.68
C PRO A 124 -5.98 17.87 15.18
N PRO A 125 -5.37 16.94 14.41
CA PRO A 125 -5.68 16.82 13.00
C PRO A 125 -7.19 16.66 12.87
N ALA A 126 -7.79 17.47 12.00
CA ALA A 126 -9.21 17.35 11.69
C ALA A 126 -9.52 15.87 11.41
N PRO A 127 -10.66 15.35 11.89
CA PRO A 127 -11.00 13.94 11.69
C PRO A 127 -10.85 13.59 10.22
N GLU A 128 -10.02 12.59 9.91
CA GLU A 128 -9.79 12.21 8.52
C GLU A 128 -11.14 11.87 7.86
N PRO A 129 -11.42 12.41 6.66
CA PRO A 129 -12.67 12.13 5.98
C PRO A 129 -12.80 10.63 5.74
N SER A 130 -13.99 10.07 5.94
CA SER A 130 -14.23 8.65 5.67
C SER A 130 -13.89 8.32 4.21
N ASN A 131 -13.43 7.08 3.95
CA ASN A 131 -13.07 6.62 2.61
C ASN A 131 -14.15 6.96 1.56
N PHE A 132 -15.43 6.81 1.91
CA PHE A 132 -16.54 7.14 1.02
C PHE A 132 -16.60 8.63 0.67
N SER A 133 -16.40 9.52 1.66
CA SER A 133 -16.36 10.97 1.43
C SER A 133 -15.21 11.37 0.52
N GLN A 134 -14.05 10.71 0.65
CA GLN A 134 -12.89 10.93 -0.21
C GLN A 134 -13.19 10.52 -1.67
N TRP A 135 -13.82 9.35 -1.88
CA TRP A 135 -14.23 8.89 -3.21
C TRP A 135 -15.28 9.81 -3.86
N LEU A 136 -16.27 10.28 -3.08
CA LEU A 136 -17.29 11.20 -3.57
C LEU A 136 -16.66 12.54 -3.98
N THR A 137 -15.78 13.08 -3.14
CA THR A 137 -15.05 14.33 -3.42
C THR A 137 -14.17 14.20 -4.67
N PHE A 138 -13.49 13.06 -4.84
CA PHE A 138 -12.70 12.76 -6.04
C PHE A 138 -13.57 12.74 -7.31
N LEU A 139 -14.70 12.03 -7.28
CA LEU A 139 -15.59 11.87 -8.44
C LEU A 139 -16.32 13.17 -8.82
N LEU A 140 -16.55 14.07 -7.87
CA LEU A 140 -17.20 15.37 -8.10
C LEU A 140 -16.20 16.53 -8.25
N GLY A 141 -14.89 16.24 -8.32
CA GLY A 141 -13.87 17.23 -8.68
C GLY A 141 -13.45 18.19 -7.55
N GLY A 142 -13.68 17.84 -6.29
CA GLY A 142 -13.39 18.70 -5.13
C GLY A 142 -11.92 18.85 -4.73
N ASN A 143 -10.96 18.27 -5.47
CA ASN A 143 -9.53 18.38 -5.19
C ASN A 143 -8.85 19.45 -6.08
N ALA A 144 -9.33 20.69 -5.99
CA ALA A 144 -8.59 21.86 -6.47
C ALA A 144 -8.19 22.69 -5.24
N ASN A 145 -6.90 22.63 -4.88
CA ASN A 145 -6.20 23.39 -3.84
C ASN A 145 -6.13 22.73 -2.45
N GLN A 146 -5.21 21.78 -2.30
CA GLN A 146 -4.31 21.68 -1.15
C GLN A 146 -2.90 21.38 -1.64
#